data_AF-A0A6G9W6L8-F1
#
_entry.id   AF-A0A6G9W6L8-F1
#
_cell.length_a   1.000
_cell.length_b   1.000
_cell.length_c   1.000
_cell.angle_alpha   90.00
_cell.angle_beta   90.00
_cell.angle_gamma   90.00
#
_symmetry.space_group_name_H-M   'P 1'
#
loop_
_entity.id
_entity.type
_entity.pdbx_description
1 polymer ?
#
loop_
_entity_poly.entity_id
_entity_poly.type
_entity_poly.pdbx_seq_one_letter_code
_entity_poly.pdbx_strand_id
1 'polypeptide(L)'
;MLSRTLAVLAATASLAACQDAGERSVSMLRPGSSFTVARIDGTPAPAGVTLDVGEGGRVTGRAPCNRYSGQLTQSGGAMTVSGTVMTRMACAEPDRMMAETRFGMALGSITAARRSADGIALVDPEGRERIGLIPNAGG
;
A
#
# COMPACT_ATOMS: atom_id res chain seq x y z
N MET A 1 12.10 -12.64 64.06
CA MET A 1 12.17 -13.64 62.95
C MET A 1 11.33 -13.10 61.81
N LEU A 2 11.91 -13.03 60.62
CA LEU A 2 11.41 -12.29 59.47
C LEU A 2 10.12 -12.88 58.87
N SER A 3 9.23 -11.95 58.49
CA SER A 3 8.03 -12.11 57.67
C SER A 3 8.36 -12.59 56.25
N ARG A 4 7.54 -13.48 55.68
CA ARG A 4 7.51 -13.77 54.23
C ARG A 4 6.07 -13.99 53.76
N THR A 5 5.34 -12.90 53.59
CA THR A 5 4.14 -12.86 52.76
C THR A 5 4.54 -13.02 51.29
N LEU A 6 4.13 -14.12 50.65
CA LEU A 6 4.25 -14.28 49.19
C LEU A 6 3.22 -13.36 48.52
N ALA A 7 3.69 -12.28 47.89
CA ALA A 7 2.90 -11.53 46.93
C ALA A 7 3.02 -12.21 45.56
N VAL A 8 1.96 -12.87 45.11
CA VAL A 8 1.83 -13.35 43.73
C VAL A 8 1.38 -12.16 42.88
N LEU A 9 2.32 -11.52 42.18
CA LEU A 9 1.98 -10.54 41.14
C LEU A 9 1.48 -11.29 39.90
N ALA A 10 0.18 -11.14 39.62
CA ALA A 10 -0.41 -11.53 38.34
C ALA A 10 0.14 -10.63 37.23
N ALA A 11 1.05 -11.16 36.41
CA ALA A 11 1.51 -10.48 35.20
C ALA A 11 0.52 -10.73 34.06
N THR A 12 -0.55 -9.92 34.00
CA THR A 12 -1.38 -9.81 32.79
C THR A 12 -0.63 -8.97 31.76
N ALA A 13 0.26 -9.62 30.99
CA ALA A 13 0.99 -8.98 29.91
C ALA A 13 0.10 -8.85 28.65
N SER A 14 -0.05 -7.60 28.23
CA SER A 14 -0.91 -7.07 27.18
C SER A 14 -0.62 -7.64 25.78
N LEU A 15 -1.61 -8.28 25.15
CA LEU A 15 -1.53 -8.70 23.73
C LEU A 15 -1.89 -7.60 22.71
N ALA A 16 -1.99 -6.33 23.12
CA ALA A 16 -2.48 -5.25 22.25
C ALA A 16 -1.45 -4.72 21.20
N ALA A 17 -0.25 -5.29 21.11
CA ALA A 17 0.81 -4.72 20.28
C ALA A 17 0.77 -5.12 18.78
N CYS A 18 -0.06 -6.08 18.37
CA CYS A 18 -0.08 -6.57 16.98
C CYS A 18 -1.07 -5.85 16.05
N GLN A 19 -2.01 -5.06 16.57
CA GLN A 19 -3.02 -4.38 15.71
C GLN A 19 -2.54 -3.03 15.16
N ASP A 20 -1.54 -2.41 15.80
CA ASP A 20 -1.04 -1.08 15.44
C ASP A 20 -0.26 -1.02 14.11
N ALA A 21 0.36 -2.13 13.69
CA ALA A 21 1.23 -2.12 12.51
C ALA A 21 0.44 -1.96 11.20
N GLY A 22 -0.76 -2.56 11.10
CA GLY A 22 -1.61 -2.49 9.92
C GLY A 22 -2.28 -1.12 9.78
N GLU A 23 -2.91 -0.62 10.86
CA GLU A 23 -3.60 0.68 10.86
C GLU A 23 -2.64 1.85 10.62
N ARG A 24 -1.47 1.85 11.26
CA ARG A 24 -0.45 2.89 11.00
C ARG A 24 0.05 2.86 9.57
N SER A 25 0.08 1.69 8.92
CA SER A 25 0.63 1.57 7.57
C SER A 25 -0.35 1.97 6.48
N VAL A 26 -1.63 1.60 6.58
CA VAL A 26 -2.65 2.10 5.62
C VAL A 26 -2.90 3.59 5.79
N SER A 27 -2.76 4.10 7.02
CA SER A 27 -2.84 5.54 7.28
C SER A 27 -1.80 6.35 6.51
N MET A 28 -0.78 5.75 5.89
CA MET A 28 0.15 6.48 5.02
C MET A 28 -0.49 6.86 3.66
N LEU A 29 -1.62 6.26 3.29
CA LEU A 29 -2.40 6.54 2.07
C LEU A 29 -3.58 7.47 2.38
N ARG A 30 -3.30 8.69 2.85
CA ARG A 30 -4.34 9.68 3.20
C ARG A 30 -4.74 10.50 1.97
N PRO A 31 -5.95 11.07 1.93
CA PRO A 31 -6.27 12.14 0.98
C PRO A 31 -5.19 13.22 0.95
N GLY A 32 -4.82 13.65 -0.26
CA GLY A 32 -3.72 14.57 -0.53
C GLY A 32 -2.35 13.91 -0.75
N SER A 33 -2.19 12.63 -0.43
CA SER A 33 -0.90 11.94 -0.58
C SER A 33 -0.59 11.64 -2.05
N SER A 34 0.67 11.85 -2.46
CA SER A 34 1.16 11.57 -3.81
C SER A 34 2.43 10.73 -3.77
N PHE A 35 2.52 9.75 -4.67
CA PHE A 35 3.60 8.77 -4.71
C PHE A 35 4.11 8.56 -6.13
N THR A 36 5.41 8.33 -6.23
CA THR A 36 6.01 7.66 -7.38
C THR A 36 5.94 6.15 -7.16
N VAL A 37 5.53 5.40 -8.18
CA VAL A 37 5.59 3.93 -8.16
C VAL A 37 6.99 3.51 -8.57
N ALA A 38 7.72 2.89 -7.65
CA ALA A 38 9.10 2.46 -7.85
C ALA A 38 9.22 1.01 -8.32
N ARG A 39 8.30 0.13 -7.88
CA ARG A 39 8.30 -1.29 -8.23
C ARG A 39 6.89 -1.82 -8.52
N ILE A 40 6.81 -2.78 -9.43
CA ILE A 40 5.61 -3.55 -9.78
C ILE A 40 6.00 -5.03 -9.82
N ASP A 41 5.44 -5.83 -8.92
CA ASP A 41 5.73 -7.26 -8.73
C ASP A 41 7.24 -7.54 -8.70
N GLY A 42 7.97 -6.79 -7.85
CA GLY A 42 9.41 -6.91 -7.68
C GLY A 42 10.28 -6.35 -8.82
N THR A 43 9.69 -5.91 -9.94
CA THR A 43 10.42 -5.29 -11.05
C THR A 43 10.43 -3.77 -10.93
N PRO A 44 11.52 -3.06 -11.27
CA PRO A 44 11.50 -1.61 -11.38
C PRO A 44 10.38 -1.12 -12.31
N ALA A 45 9.62 -0.13 -11.84
CA ALA A 45 8.58 0.49 -12.65
C ALA A 45 9.20 1.41 -13.71
N PRO A 46 8.58 1.56 -14.90
CA PRO A 46 8.95 2.60 -15.85
C PRO A 46 8.86 4.00 -15.23
N ALA A 47 9.62 4.95 -15.77
CA ALA A 47 9.57 6.33 -15.30
C ALA A 47 8.17 6.95 -15.48
N GLY A 48 7.78 7.79 -14.51
CA GLY A 48 6.54 8.57 -14.55
C GLY A 48 5.28 7.79 -14.17
N VAL A 49 5.40 6.64 -13.52
CA VAL A 49 4.27 5.91 -12.94
C VAL A 49 3.97 6.49 -11.56
N THR A 50 2.71 6.86 -11.31
CA THR A 50 2.27 7.59 -10.12
C THR A 50 1.05 6.96 -9.47
N LEU A 51 0.88 7.22 -8.18
CA LEU A 51 -0.32 6.93 -7.41
C LEU A 51 -0.64 8.14 -6.54
N ASP A 52 -1.84 8.67 -6.70
CA ASP A 52 -2.34 9.83 -5.98
C ASP A 52 -3.62 9.45 -5.25
N VAL A 53 -3.70 9.79 -3.97
CA VAL A 53 -4.88 9.55 -3.12
C VAL A 53 -5.60 10.89 -2.93
N GLY A 54 -6.75 11.04 -3.57
CA GLY A 54 -7.61 12.21 -3.45
C GLY A 54 -8.63 12.09 -2.31
N GLU A 55 -9.45 13.13 -2.19
CA GLU A 55 -10.59 13.18 -1.28
C GLU A 55 -11.56 12.01 -1.51
N GLY A 56 -12.22 11.61 -0.43
CA GLY A 56 -13.18 10.50 -0.45
C GLY A 56 -12.56 9.14 -0.82
N GLY A 57 -11.23 8.99 -0.75
CA GLY A 57 -10.52 7.75 -1.10
C GLY A 57 -10.37 7.51 -2.60
N ARG A 58 -10.60 8.52 -3.44
CA ARG A 58 -10.40 8.38 -4.88
C ARG A 58 -8.91 8.19 -5.18
N VAL A 59 -8.53 7.06 -5.76
CA VAL A 59 -7.15 6.84 -6.22
C VAL A 59 -7.07 7.14 -7.71
N THR A 60 -6.06 7.89 -8.11
CA THR A 60 -5.78 8.21 -9.52
C THR A 60 -4.30 8.11 -9.79
N GLY A 61 -3.90 8.10 -11.06
CA GLY A 61 -2.50 8.23 -11.39
C GLY A 61 -2.20 7.93 -12.85
N ARG A 62 -0.91 7.85 -13.14
CA ARG A 62 -0.38 7.32 -14.40
C ARG A 62 0.16 5.91 -14.15
N ALA A 63 -0.46 4.92 -14.77
CA ALA A 63 0.09 3.58 -14.92
C ALA A 63 1.23 3.61 -15.96
N PRO A 64 1.98 2.50 -16.17
CA PRO A 64 3.05 2.45 -17.16
C PRO A 64 2.67 3.05 -18.51
N CYS A 65 1.54 2.66 -19.09
CA CYS A 65 1.03 3.23 -20.34
C CYS A 65 -0.17 4.16 -20.11
N ASN A 66 -1.16 3.72 -19.33
CA ASN A 66 -2.46 4.38 -19.24
C ASN A 66 -2.59 5.36 -18.08
N ARG A 67 -3.65 6.17 -18.11
CA ARG A 67 -4.18 6.79 -16.90
C ARG A 67 -5.16 5.83 -16.26
N TYR A 68 -5.24 5.87 -14.94
CA TYR A 68 -6.20 5.04 -14.20
C TYR A 68 -6.88 5.83 -13.08
N SER A 69 -8.04 5.32 -12.66
CA SER A 69 -8.69 5.72 -11.43
C SER A 69 -9.38 4.55 -10.77
N GLY A 70 -9.53 4.60 -9.46
CA GLY A 70 -10.27 3.63 -8.66
C GLY A 70 -10.69 4.23 -7.32
N GLN A 71 -11.28 3.39 -6.49
CA GLN A 71 -11.76 3.75 -5.16
C GLN A 71 -10.98 2.96 -4.11
N LEU A 72 -10.21 3.66 -3.29
CA LEU A 72 -9.58 3.11 -2.10
C LEU A 72 -10.55 3.14 -0.93
N THR A 73 -10.73 1.99 -0.30
CA THR A 73 -11.43 1.84 0.98
C THR A 73 -10.47 1.28 2.00
N GLN A 74 -10.43 1.84 3.20
CA GLN A 74 -9.57 1.40 4.29
C GLN A 74 -10.43 1.10 5.51
N SER A 75 -10.18 -0.03 6.17
CA SER A 75 -10.90 -0.43 7.39
C SER A 75 -10.05 -1.38 8.23
N GLY A 76 -9.86 -1.08 9.51
CA GLY A 76 -9.17 -1.96 10.47
C GLY A 76 -7.77 -2.41 10.02
N GLY A 77 -7.02 -1.54 9.34
CA GLY A 77 -5.68 -1.86 8.82
C GLY A 77 -5.67 -2.63 7.50
N ALA A 78 -6.82 -3.01 6.96
CA ALA A 78 -6.96 -3.54 5.60
C ALA A 78 -7.31 -2.42 4.63
N MET A 79 -7.06 -2.65 3.35
CA MET A 79 -7.44 -1.78 2.25
C MET A 79 -7.91 -2.57 1.04
N THR A 80 -8.73 -1.95 0.20
CA THR A 80 -9.07 -2.48 -1.12
C THR A 80 -9.11 -1.36 -2.14
N VAL A 81 -8.73 -1.66 -3.37
CA VAL A 81 -8.93 -0.75 -4.52
C VAL A 81 -9.97 -1.37 -5.43
N SER A 82 -11.12 -0.72 -5.54
CA SER A 82 -12.27 -1.19 -6.30
C SER A 82 -12.62 -0.24 -7.44
N GLY A 83 -13.44 -0.70 -8.39
CA GLY A 83 -13.89 0.12 -9.51
C GLY A 83 -12.75 0.66 -10.38
N THR A 84 -11.63 -0.06 -10.45
CA THR A 84 -10.47 0.37 -11.24
C THR A 84 -10.84 0.44 -12.71
N VAL A 85 -10.65 1.62 -13.29
CA VAL A 85 -10.79 1.89 -14.72
C VAL A 85 -9.48 2.45 -15.23
N MET A 86 -9.12 2.05 -16.45
CA MET A 86 -7.92 2.49 -17.14
C MET A 86 -8.28 2.94 -18.55
N THR A 87 -7.56 3.93 -19.09
CA THR A 87 -7.68 4.28 -20.52
C THR A 87 -7.21 3.11 -21.40
N ARG A 88 -7.48 3.17 -22.71
CA ARG A 88 -7.06 2.13 -23.67
C ARG A 88 -6.03 2.68 -24.68
N MET A 89 -4.96 3.28 -24.17
CA MET A 89 -3.81 3.66 -24.98
C MET A 89 -2.92 2.44 -25.23
N ALA A 90 -2.37 2.36 -26.44
CA ALA A 90 -1.31 1.43 -26.77
C ALA A 90 0.00 2.21 -26.84
N CYS A 91 0.98 1.82 -26.04
CA CYS A 91 2.33 2.37 -26.08
C CYS A 91 3.18 1.58 -27.08
N ALA A 92 4.12 2.24 -27.76
CA ALA A 92 4.96 1.60 -28.77
C ALA A 92 5.94 0.59 -28.17
N GLU A 93 6.35 0.82 -26.91
CA GLU A 93 7.33 0.01 -26.21
C GLU A 93 6.69 -1.27 -25.62
N PRO A 94 7.10 -2.48 -26.05
CA PRO A 94 6.51 -3.74 -25.56
C PRO A 94 6.66 -3.92 -24.05
N ASP A 95 7.82 -3.56 -23.48
CA ASP A 95 8.06 -3.67 -22.04
C ASP A 95 7.12 -2.79 -21.21
N ARG A 96 6.75 -1.63 -21.76
CA ARG A 96 5.81 -0.69 -21.13
C ARG A 96 4.40 -1.27 -21.12
N MET A 97 4.00 -1.94 -22.19
CA MET A 97 2.74 -2.68 -22.26
C MET A 97 2.72 -3.89 -21.31
N MET A 98 3.82 -4.64 -21.19
CA MET A 98 3.90 -5.72 -20.21
C MET A 98 3.85 -5.21 -18.76
N ALA A 99 4.51 -4.09 -18.48
CA ALA A 99 4.44 -3.44 -17.18
C ALA A 99 3.03 -2.93 -16.87
N GLU A 100 2.32 -2.41 -17.87
CA GLU A 100 0.92 -1.98 -17.75
C GLU A 100 0.01 -3.13 -17.28
N THR A 101 0.09 -4.30 -17.93
CA THR A 101 -0.67 -5.48 -17.52
C THR A 101 -0.34 -5.90 -16.09
N ARG A 102 0.96 -5.93 -15.74
CA ARG A 102 1.40 -6.25 -14.38
C ARG A 102 0.88 -5.25 -13.35
N PHE A 103 0.91 -3.96 -13.67
CA PHE A 103 0.40 -2.91 -12.78
C PHE A 103 -1.10 -3.10 -12.50
N GLY A 104 -1.91 -3.36 -13.54
CA GLY A 104 -3.34 -3.60 -13.36
C GLY A 104 -3.64 -4.82 -12.49
N MET A 105 -2.94 -5.93 -12.70
CA MET A 105 -3.07 -7.14 -11.87
C MET A 105 -2.63 -6.89 -10.43
N ALA A 106 -1.47 -6.26 -10.24
CA ALA A 106 -0.93 -5.92 -8.94
C ALA A 106 -1.92 -5.04 -8.16
N LEU A 107 -2.41 -3.94 -8.76
CA LEU A 107 -3.35 -3.01 -8.16
C LEU A 107 -4.67 -3.69 -7.75
N GLY A 108 -5.14 -4.67 -8.52
CA GLY A 108 -6.35 -5.43 -8.20
C GLY A 108 -6.17 -6.47 -7.08
N SER A 109 -4.93 -6.77 -6.68
CA SER A 109 -4.62 -7.81 -5.70
C SER A 109 -4.23 -7.30 -4.31
N ILE A 110 -4.02 -5.99 -4.15
CA ILE A 110 -3.54 -5.43 -2.89
C ILE A 110 -4.64 -5.43 -1.81
N THR A 111 -4.24 -5.78 -0.59
CA THR A 111 -5.13 -5.83 0.58
C THR A 111 -4.61 -5.10 1.79
N ALA A 112 -3.33 -4.72 1.80
CA ALA A 112 -2.73 -3.96 2.89
C ALA A 112 -1.59 -3.07 2.40
N ALA A 113 -1.23 -2.10 3.23
CA ALA A 113 -0.01 -1.31 3.07
C ALA A 113 0.94 -1.63 4.22
N ARG A 114 2.23 -1.53 3.95
CA ARG A 114 3.35 -1.85 4.86
C ARG A 114 4.42 -0.77 4.72
N ARG A 115 5.07 -0.39 5.81
CA ARG A 115 6.33 0.38 5.71
C ARG A 115 7.44 -0.46 5.08
N SER A 116 8.15 0.15 4.14
CA SER A 116 9.35 -0.39 3.50
C SER A 116 10.54 0.54 3.80
N ALA A 117 11.76 0.10 3.49
CA ALA A 117 12.97 0.92 3.69
C ALA A 117 12.91 2.24 2.90
N ASP A 118 12.33 2.20 1.70
CA ASP A 118 12.33 3.33 0.75
C ASP A 118 10.98 4.05 0.68
N GLY A 119 9.97 3.60 1.44
CA GLY A 119 8.62 4.16 1.41
C GLY A 119 7.54 3.18 1.86
N ILE A 120 6.58 2.90 0.98
CA ILE A 120 5.40 2.07 1.28
C ILE A 120 5.36 0.88 0.33
N ALA A 121 5.13 -0.31 0.85
CA ALA A 121 4.83 -1.50 0.09
C ALA A 121 3.32 -1.78 0.15
N LEU A 122 2.66 -1.87 -1.00
CA LEU A 122 1.30 -2.40 -1.10
C LEU A 122 1.41 -3.90 -1.32
N VAL A 123 0.75 -4.68 -0.46
CA VAL A 123 0.91 -6.13 -0.38
C VAL A 123 -0.40 -6.87 -0.64
N ASP A 124 -0.29 -8.08 -1.16
CA ASP A 124 -1.40 -9.02 -1.33
C ASP A 124 -1.74 -9.75 0.00
N PRO A 125 -2.77 -10.62 0.04
CA PRO A 125 -3.14 -11.35 1.25
C PRO A 125 -2.04 -12.27 1.79
N GLU A 126 -1.11 -12.72 0.93
CA GLU A 126 0.04 -13.52 1.32
C GLU A 126 1.20 -12.66 1.87
N GLY A 127 1.04 -11.33 1.89
CA GLY A 127 2.04 -10.39 2.37
C GLY A 127 3.14 -10.09 1.34
N ARG A 128 3.00 -10.51 0.09
CA ARG A 128 3.97 -10.23 -0.97
C ARG A 128 3.81 -8.81 -1.47
N GLU A 129 4.93 -8.10 -1.64
CA GLU A 129 4.93 -6.76 -2.24
C GLU A 129 4.51 -6.83 -3.71
N ARG A 130 3.41 -6.13 -4.03
CA ARG A 130 2.88 -6.01 -5.38
C ARG A 130 3.26 -4.67 -6.00
N ILE A 131 3.21 -3.60 -5.20
CA ILE A 131 3.56 -2.25 -5.63
C ILE A 131 4.44 -1.60 -4.56
N GLY A 132 5.60 -1.10 -4.96
CA GLY A 132 6.46 -0.27 -4.13
C GLY A 132 6.25 1.21 -4.44
N LEU A 133 5.99 2.02 -3.41
CA LEU A 133 5.73 3.44 -3.50
C LEU A 133 6.82 4.25 -2.78
N ILE A 134 7.22 5.36 -3.39
CA ILE A 134 8.08 6.37 -2.78
C ILE A 134 7.25 7.66 -2.65
N PRO A 135 7.10 8.23 -1.44
CA PRO A 135 6.40 9.50 -1.26
C PRO A 135 7.05 10.62 -2.07
N ASN A 136 6.25 11.39 -2.79
CA ASN A 136 6.72 12.63 -3.40
C ASN A 136 6.88 13.67 -2.27
N ALA A 137 7.98 14.43 -2.25
CA ALA A 137 8.20 15.45 -1.24
C ALA A 137 7.09 16.53 -1.34
N GLY A 138 6.23 16.64 -0.31
CA GLY A 138 5.17 17.64 -0.24
C GLY A 138 3.75 17.15 0.10
N GLY A 139 3.58 15.91 0.56
CA GLY A 139 2.34 15.41 1.18
C GLY A 139 2.35 15.58 2.69
#